data_AF-A0A6A5QM73-F1
#
_entry.id   AF-A0A6A5QM73-F1
#
_cell.length_a   1.000
_cell.length_b   1.000
_cell.length_c   1.000
_cell.angle_alpha   90.00
_cell.angle_beta   90.00
_cell.angle_gamma   90.00
#
_symmetry.space_group_name_H-M   'P 1'
#
loop_
_entity.id
_entity.type
_entity.pdbx_description
1 polymer ?
#
loop_
_entity_poly.entity_id
_entity_poly.type
_entity_poly.pdbx_seq_one_letter_code
_entity_poly.pdbx_strand_id
1 'polypeptide(L)'
;MDADRRLTKALEAANDALQHLSMSPDLNCLDCTHIDRLLGRVVDLPTEGNQRNSRRNLLVIRQWMITEGPGVVLLEVLGQLYWRLGELNGKQFEKLQGTLQQQQPYLSLIQDTGAVTLVIQRIRHIQRSKADACQDFLCELSPLTPQSVHSLDSSSSHETGFVSLIKYMPPTIMWGGDIERTLTDFYINGICPGRSVSTQPNAYTSMLKVSSACLSTRYALLSLSASYICEYLPSQKELYHEAELYYSTQSLKTLTVQISSGQNYDGAIATSMLLMHHAAINSEDSLLCWSCHANIFDTIPIDLVNLHSDAALFIRTQLVLARTAQTCNQLRNAHFHSLEKKNWYESMPLTEVQQICVTLGLSPQLIFLISSVTSIATDTPSPNRLMYAQLQETQLQNLKQWTSELQPAEQEVLLATAEAFRLAALVYTRCRLYGFTRFHPSVLELTDSLHSILLSLPVKGSLYTAIYPVWPLFIAAVTANSDKRDRLYQRVVPIREGDKNTLPAVLKRVSGLRIWLAKQDTSSQRREGWWDDMLSPSSSTTALATKLLCLG
;
A
#
# COMPACT_ATOMS: atom_id res chain seq x y z
N MET A 1 22.15 52.17 19.49
CA MET A 1 23.48 51.54 19.70
C MET A 1 23.42 50.01 19.68
N ASP A 2 22.43 49.36 20.31
CA ASP A 2 22.42 47.88 20.41
C ASP A 2 21.99 47.15 19.11
N ALA A 3 21.26 47.83 18.22
CA ALA A 3 20.76 47.25 16.96
C ALA A 3 21.86 47.03 15.90
N ASP A 4 22.75 48.02 15.67
CA ASP A 4 23.86 47.86 14.70
C ASP A 4 24.88 46.84 15.19
N ARG A 5 25.08 46.73 16.50
CA ARG A 5 26.00 45.77 17.10
C ARG A 5 25.64 44.31 16.80
N ARG A 6 24.35 43.99 16.66
CA ARG A 6 23.88 42.62 16.32
C ARG A 6 24.17 42.28 14.86
N LEU A 7 23.94 43.22 13.96
CA LEU A 7 24.24 43.07 12.54
C LEU A 7 25.75 42.93 12.32
N THR A 8 26.57 43.76 12.96
CA THR A 8 28.04 43.68 12.87
C THR A 8 28.55 42.32 13.33
N LYS A 9 28.07 41.80 14.47
CA LYS A 9 28.46 40.47 14.97
C LYS A 9 28.04 39.32 14.04
N ALA A 10 26.89 39.44 13.38
CA ALA A 10 26.45 38.45 12.40
C ALA A 10 27.32 38.48 11.13
N LEU A 11 27.71 39.68 10.67
CA LEU A 11 28.62 39.87 9.55
C LEU A 11 30.02 39.34 9.84
N GLU A 12 30.59 39.65 11.02
CA GLU A 12 31.90 39.14 11.45
C GLU A 12 31.92 37.61 11.44
N ALA A 13 30.94 36.97 12.08
CA ALA A 13 30.85 35.51 12.12
C ALA A 13 30.63 34.87 10.72
N ALA A 14 29.89 35.53 9.82
CA ALA A 14 29.72 35.06 8.46
C ALA A 14 31.01 35.19 7.63
N ASN A 15 31.76 36.28 7.82
CA ASN A 15 33.03 36.50 7.14
C ASN A 15 34.11 35.50 7.60
N ASP A 16 34.18 35.21 8.91
CA ASP A 16 35.09 34.19 9.45
C ASP A 16 34.81 32.80 8.85
N ALA A 17 33.52 32.44 8.73
CA ALA A 17 33.09 31.19 8.10
C ALA A 17 33.43 31.13 6.61
N LEU A 18 33.22 32.22 5.87
CA LEU A 18 33.59 32.33 4.45
C LEU A 18 35.11 32.22 4.25
N GLN A 19 35.88 32.85 5.13
CA GLN A 19 37.34 32.77 5.09
C GLN A 19 37.81 31.34 5.37
N HIS A 20 37.21 30.65 6.34
CA HIS A 20 37.51 29.24 6.63
C HIS A 20 37.21 28.33 5.43
N LEU A 21 36.07 28.53 4.75
CA LEU A 21 35.70 27.78 3.54
C LEU A 21 36.64 28.05 2.36
N SER A 22 37.15 29.28 2.24
CA SER A 22 38.11 29.63 1.18
C SER A 22 39.49 28.99 1.36
N MET A 23 39.88 28.69 2.60
CA MET A 23 41.19 28.11 2.94
C MET A 23 41.18 26.57 2.95
N SER A 24 40.01 25.94 3.03
CA SER A 24 39.84 24.48 3.05
C SER A 24 38.72 24.05 2.09
N PRO A 25 39.00 23.94 0.77
CA PRO A 25 37.99 23.69 -0.26
C PRO A 25 37.44 22.25 -0.26
N ASP A 26 38.07 21.32 0.48
CA ASP A 26 37.58 19.95 0.56
C ASP A 26 36.44 19.83 1.59
N LEU A 27 35.22 19.99 1.09
CA LEU A 27 33.98 19.86 1.86
C LEU A 27 33.79 18.46 2.47
N ASN A 28 34.56 17.45 2.05
CA ASN A 28 34.50 16.10 2.61
C ASN A 28 35.13 15.99 4.00
N CYS A 29 35.93 16.99 4.42
CA CYS A 29 36.56 17.05 5.74
C CYS A 29 35.65 17.72 6.80
N LEU A 30 34.48 18.24 6.41
CA LEU A 30 33.55 18.89 7.34
C LEU A 30 32.87 17.85 8.24
N ASP A 31 32.85 18.13 9.55
CA ASP A 31 32.09 17.34 10.51
C ASP A 31 30.58 17.46 10.24
N CYS A 32 30.05 16.41 9.60
CA CYS A 32 28.66 16.35 9.19
C CYS A 32 27.69 16.30 10.39
N THR A 33 28.14 15.97 11.60
CA THR A 33 27.24 15.85 12.75
C THR A 33 26.55 17.17 13.12
N HIS A 34 27.26 18.30 12.96
CA HIS A 34 26.71 19.62 13.22
C HIS A 34 25.74 20.06 12.11
N ILE A 35 26.08 19.72 10.85
CA ILE A 35 25.22 19.94 9.68
C ILE A 35 23.90 19.17 9.84
N ASP A 36 23.97 17.90 10.26
CA ASP A 36 22.79 17.06 10.41
C ASP A 36 21.87 17.52 11.54
N ARG A 37 22.44 17.95 12.68
CA ARG A 37 21.67 18.47 13.81
C ARG A 37 20.86 19.71 13.43
N LEU A 38 21.44 20.62 12.65
CA LEU A 38 20.73 21.80 12.17
C LEU A 38 19.67 21.42 11.14
N LEU A 39 20.06 20.68 10.09
CA LEU A 39 19.15 20.26 9.03
C LEU A 39 17.98 19.44 9.58
N GLY A 40 18.21 18.59 10.58
CA GLY A 40 17.17 17.83 11.26
C GLY A 40 16.10 18.70 11.91
N ARG A 41 16.45 19.90 12.39
CA ARG A 41 15.51 20.89 12.96
C ARG A 41 14.88 21.80 11.90
N VAL A 42 15.59 22.08 10.80
CA VAL A 42 15.09 22.90 9.68
C VAL A 42 14.05 22.14 8.86
N VAL A 43 14.24 20.82 8.69
CA VAL A 43 13.31 19.92 7.99
C VAL A 43 12.04 19.69 8.83
N ASP A 44 12.19 19.39 10.11
CA ASP A 44 11.07 19.12 11.03
C ASP A 44 10.83 20.33 11.94
N LEU A 45 10.20 21.37 11.40
CA LEU A 45 9.83 22.55 12.19
C LEU A 45 9.09 22.11 13.47
N PRO A 46 9.46 22.63 14.66
CA PRO A 46 8.90 22.17 15.92
C PRO A 46 7.37 22.34 15.97
N THR A 47 6.67 21.29 16.39
CA THR A 47 5.20 21.15 16.44
C THR A 47 4.56 21.65 17.74
N GLU A 48 5.33 21.94 18.79
CA GLU A 48 4.82 22.37 20.10
C GLU A 48 5.07 23.85 20.46
N GLY A 49 4.17 24.40 21.30
CA GLY A 49 4.03 25.82 21.62
C GLY A 49 5.09 26.47 22.52
N ASN A 50 6.07 25.72 23.05
CA ASN A 50 7.04 26.25 24.03
C ASN A 50 8.36 26.78 23.45
N GLN A 51 8.56 26.76 22.12
CA GLN A 51 9.77 27.27 21.47
C GLN A 51 9.51 28.26 20.32
N ARG A 52 8.72 29.31 20.61
CA ARG A 52 8.32 30.31 19.59
C ARG A 52 9.50 31.00 18.91
N ASN A 53 10.60 31.25 19.64
CA ASN A 53 11.81 31.90 19.11
C ASN A 53 12.65 30.94 18.26
N SER A 54 12.83 29.68 18.67
CA SER A 54 13.53 28.66 17.87
C SER A 54 12.83 28.40 16.53
N ARG A 55 11.49 28.34 16.53
CA ARG A 55 10.70 28.15 15.31
C ARG A 55 10.88 29.30 14.31
N ARG A 56 10.92 30.54 14.80
CA ARG A 56 11.16 31.72 13.95
C ARG A 56 12.54 31.67 13.30
N ASN A 57 13.58 31.31 14.04
CA ASN A 57 14.96 31.27 13.53
C ASN A 57 15.13 30.17 12.47
N LEU A 58 14.54 28.99 12.70
CA LEU A 58 14.54 27.89 11.73
C LEU A 58 13.80 28.26 10.44
N LEU A 59 12.70 29.03 10.53
CA LEU A 59 11.98 29.53 9.37
C LEU A 59 12.81 30.53 8.55
N VAL A 60 13.58 31.40 9.20
CA VAL A 60 14.48 32.34 8.50
C VAL A 60 15.54 31.57 7.71
N ILE A 61 16.18 30.57 8.32
CA ILE A 61 17.19 29.74 7.64
C ILE A 61 16.55 28.95 6.49
N ARG A 62 15.39 28.34 6.72
CA ARG A 62 14.66 27.60 5.68
C ARG A 62 14.32 28.50 4.49
N GLN A 63 13.86 29.71 4.75
CA GLN A 63 13.53 30.66 3.70
C GLN A 63 14.80 31.09 2.94
N TRP A 64 15.91 31.31 3.64
CA TRP A 64 17.19 31.66 3.03
C TRP A 64 17.71 30.54 2.11
N MET A 65 17.57 29.27 2.50
CA MET A 65 17.90 28.12 1.66
C MET A 65 17.05 28.05 0.38
N ILE A 66 15.77 28.44 0.48
CA ILE A 66 14.85 28.46 -0.68
C ILE A 66 15.21 29.58 -1.65
N THR A 67 15.57 30.76 -1.12
CA THR A 67 15.81 31.94 -1.96
C THR A 67 17.21 31.97 -2.57
N GLU A 68 18.22 31.50 -1.86
CA GLU A 68 19.63 31.65 -2.26
C GLU A 68 20.37 30.32 -2.40
N GLY A 69 19.72 29.20 -2.09
CA GLY A 69 20.23 27.85 -2.30
C GLY A 69 20.65 27.14 -1.01
N PRO A 70 20.70 25.80 -1.02
CA PRO A 70 20.91 24.99 0.18
C PRO A 70 22.32 25.12 0.78
N GLY A 71 23.31 25.53 -0.01
CA GLY A 71 24.70 25.72 0.44
C GLY A 71 24.88 26.76 1.54
N VAL A 72 23.92 27.69 1.69
CA VAL A 72 23.89 28.69 2.76
C VAL A 72 23.94 28.07 4.17
N VAL A 73 23.46 26.83 4.33
CA VAL A 73 23.53 26.10 5.61
C VAL A 73 24.97 25.94 6.11
N LEU A 74 25.96 25.84 5.21
CA LEU A 74 27.36 25.71 5.62
C LEU A 74 27.89 26.97 6.31
N LEU A 75 27.35 28.15 6.00
CA LEU A 75 27.66 29.39 6.71
C LEU A 75 27.06 29.44 8.10
N GLU A 76 25.87 28.87 8.25
CA GLU A 76 25.27 28.73 9.57
C GLU A 76 26.14 27.83 10.44
N VAL A 77 26.48 26.64 9.93
CA VAL A 77 27.16 25.61 10.71
C VAL A 77 28.57 26.05 11.10
N LEU A 78 29.30 26.71 10.20
CA LEU A 78 30.66 27.17 10.45
C LEU A 78 30.71 28.51 11.21
N GLY A 79 29.75 29.40 10.98
CA GLY A 79 29.67 30.70 11.66
C GLY A 79 28.85 30.69 12.96
N GLN A 80 28.21 29.57 13.31
CA GLN A 80 27.22 29.45 14.38
C GLN A 80 26.16 30.57 14.29
N LEU A 81 25.61 30.78 13.09
CA LEU A 81 24.76 31.94 12.81
C LEU A 81 23.33 31.75 13.34
N TYR A 82 22.89 30.55 13.68
CA TYR A 82 21.51 30.22 14.08
C TYR A 82 20.93 31.16 15.13
N TRP A 83 21.66 31.42 16.21
CA TRP A 83 21.19 32.31 17.28
C TRP A 83 21.28 33.78 16.87
N ARG A 84 22.32 34.15 16.13
CA ARG A 84 22.58 35.54 15.70
C ARG A 84 21.56 36.02 14.67
N LEU A 85 21.17 35.17 13.72
CA LEU A 85 20.12 35.45 12.73
C LEU A 85 18.75 35.66 13.39
N GLY A 86 18.49 34.93 14.48
CA GLY A 86 17.27 35.08 15.26
C GLY A 86 17.12 36.42 15.99
N GLU A 87 18.23 37.10 16.25
CA GLU A 87 18.25 38.41 16.90
C GLU A 87 18.05 39.58 15.91
N LEU A 88 18.12 39.30 14.59
CA LEU A 88 17.93 40.29 13.54
C LEU A 88 16.44 40.49 13.22
N ASN A 89 16.05 41.74 12.99
CA ASN A 89 14.77 42.04 12.34
C ASN A 89 14.88 41.90 10.81
N GLY A 90 13.74 41.92 10.10
CA GLY A 90 13.70 41.69 8.65
C GLY A 90 14.61 42.65 7.85
N LYS A 91 14.62 43.94 8.18
CA LYS A 91 15.48 44.94 7.51
C LYS A 91 16.97 44.70 7.75
N GLN A 92 17.33 44.19 8.93
CA GLN A 92 18.72 43.85 9.25
C GLN A 92 19.17 42.58 8.55
N PHE A 93 18.29 41.58 8.44
CA PHE A 93 18.56 40.36 7.69
C PHE A 93 18.72 40.65 6.19
N GLU A 94 17.87 41.48 5.61
CA GLU A 94 18.01 41.95 4.22
C GLU A 94 19.34 42.69 4.00
N LYS A 95 19.75 43.56 4.94
CA LYS A 95 21.04 44.25 4.88
C LYS A 95 22.23 43.30 5.02
N LEU A 96 22.12 42.26 5.86
CA LEU A 96 23.12 41.19 5.97
C LEU A 96 23.27 40.46 4.63
N GLN A 97 22.16 39.99 4.04
CA GLN A 97 22.16 39.31 2.74
C GLN A 97 22.73 40.20 1.64
N GLY A 98 22.28 41.45 1.54
CA GLY A 98 22.79 42.39 0.54
C GLY A 98 24.28 42.69 0.69
N THR A 99 24.83 42.63 1.91
CA THR A 99 26.27 42.79 2.15
C THR A 99 27.05 41.52 1.76
N LEU A 100 26.52 40.33 2.07
CA LEU A 100 27.14 39.06 1.70
C LEU A 100 27.12 38.83 0.18
N GLN A 101 26.04 39.21 -0.51
CA GLN A 101 25.93 39.12 -1.97
C GLN A 101 26.95 39.99 -2.72
N GLN A 102 27.55 40.99 -2.08
CA GLN A 102 28.65 41.78 -2.65
C GLN A 102 30.01 41.09 -2.53
N GLN A 103 30.09 39.99 -1.77
CA GLN A 103 31.33 39.25 -1.54
C GLN A 103 31.44 38.04 -2.48
N GLN A 104 32.53 37.97 -3.23
CA GLN A 104 32.81 36.85 -4.13
C GLN A 104 32.85 35.48 -3.43
N PRO A 105 33.47 35.32 -2.23
CA PRO A 105 33.45 34.03 -1.53
C PRO A 105 32.05 33.50 -1.22
N TYR A 106 31.10 34.39 -0.96
CA TYR A 106 29.71 34.04 -0.69
C TYR A 106 28.99 33.54 -1.95
N LEU A 107 29.15 34.25 -3.07
CA LEU A 107 28.57 33.85 -4.35
C LEU A 107 29.12 32.50 -4.82
N SER A 108 30.43 32.27 -4.65
CA SER A 108 31.06 30.99 -4.96
C SER A 108 30.49 29.84 -4.12
N LEU A 109 30.18 30.07 -2.84
CA LEU A 109 29.62 29.02 -1.98
C LEU A 109 28.20 28.61 -2.38
N ILE A 110 27.32 29.58 -2.66
CA ILE A 110 25.91 29.28 -2.98
C ILE A 110 25.74 28.68 -4.38
N GLN A 111 26.71 28.92 -5.27
CA GLN A 111 26.76 28.35 -6.61
C GLN A 111 27.61 27.07 -6.69
N ASP A 112 28.33 26.71 -5.61
CA ASP A 112 29.16 25.51 -5.58
C ASP A 112 28.31 24.25 -5.62
N THR A 113 28.51 23.46 -6.69
CA THR A 113 27.77 22.22 -6.91
C THR A 113 28.13 21.15 -5.87
N GLY A 114 29.35 21.20 -5.32
CA GLY A 114 29.80 20.31 -4.24
C GLY A 114 29.02 20.56 -2.94
N ALA A 115 28.96 21.81 -2.49
CA ALA A 115 28.21 22.24 -1.32
C ALA A 115 26.72 21.91 -1.41
N VAL A 116 26.10 22.18 -2.57
CA VAL A 116 24.69 21.84 -2.81
C VAL A 116 24.46 20.34 -2.74
N THR A 117 25.33 19.56 -3.38
CA THR A 117 25.22 18.09 -3.39
C THR A 117 25.38 17.51 -1.99
N LEU A 118 26.36 17.99 -1.21
CA LEU A 118 26.58 17.59 0.17
C LEU A 118 25.33 17.84 1.03
N VAL A 119 24.77 19.05 0.98
CA VAL A 119 23.59 19.40 1.79
C VAL A 119 22.37 18.55 1.39
N ILE A 120 22.13 18.32 0.09
CA ILE A 120 21.04 17.46 -0.37
C ILE A 120 21.25 16.01 0.07
N GLN A 121 22.49 15.50 -0.01
CA GLN A 121 22.84 14.17 0.48
C GLN A 121 22.61 14.05 1.99
N ARG A 122 22.98 15.06 2.78
CA ARG A 122 22.72 15.08 4.23
C ARG A 122 21.23 15.17 4.57
N ILE A 123 20.44 15.98 3.85
CA ILE A 123 18.97 16.00 4.01
C ILE A 123 18.37 14.61 3.78
N ARG A 124 18.77 13.92 2.70
CA ARG A 124 18.33 12.55 2.41
C ARG A 124 18.81 11.56 3.47
N HIS A 125 20.03 11.72 3.96
CA HIS A 125 20.59 10.92 5.04
C HIS A 125 19.80 11.08 6.34
N ILE A 126 19.42 12.31 6.72
CA ILE A 126 18.60 12.56 7.92
C ILE A 126 17.19 11.99 7.75
N GLN A 127 16.60 12.12 6.56
CA GLN A 127 15.28 11.54 6.28
C GLN A 127 15.31 10.00 6.36
N ARG A 128 16.37 9.36 5.86
CA ARG A 128 16.60 7.92 6.01
C ARG A 128 16.91 7.56 7.46
N SER A 129 17.90 8.18 8.09
CA SER A 129 18.27 7.95 9.48
C SER A 129 17.12 8.20 10.45
N LYS A 130 16.13 9.06 10.14
CA LYS A 130 14.89 9.18 10.94
C LYS A 130 13.89 8.08 10.64
N ALA A 131 13.76 7.64 9.39
CA ALA A 131 12.96 6.45 9.08
C ALA A 131 13.55 5.21 9.75
N ASP A 132 14.87 5.07 9.69
CA ASP A 132 15.67 4.02 10.29
C ASP A 132 15.67 4.16 11.81
N ALA A 133 15.83 5.35 12.41
CA ALA A 133 15.74 5.54 13.86
C ALA A 133 14.31 5.41 14.41
N CYS A 134 13.28 5.71 13.60
CA CYS A 134 11.89 5.39 13.95
C CYS A 134 11.70 3.88 13.91
N GLN A 135 12.27 3.20 12.91
CA GLN A 135 12.28 1.74 12.82
C GLN A 135 13.10 1.09 13.95
N ASP A 136 14.24 1.66 14.30
CA ASP A 136 15.15 1.20 15.36
C ASP A 136 14.58 1.52 16.73
N PHE A 137 13.89 2.66 16.93
CA PHE A 137 13.12 2.93 18.15
C PHE A 137 11.93 1.98 18.27
N LEU A 138 11.24 1.67 17.17
CA LEU A 138 10.19 0.64 17.13
C LEU A 138 10.75 -0.77 17.37
N CYS A 139 11.99 -1.04 16.97
CA CYS A 139 12.71 -2.28 17.27
C CYS A 139 13.29 -2.31 18.69
N GLU A 140 13.79 -1.21 19.25
CA GLU A 140 14.27 -1.09 20.64
C GLU A 140 13.11 -1.13 21.65
N LEU A 141 11.90 -0.77 21.21
CA LEU A 141 10.65 -1.04 21.92
C LEU A 141 10.26 -2.53 21.92
N SER A 142 11.08 -3.42 21.35
CA SER A 142 10.94 -4.88 21.43
C SER A 142 12.33 -5.54 21.59
N PRO A 143 12.81 -5.87 22.81
CA PRO A 143 12.09 -6.76 23.73
C PRO A 143 12.40 -6.55 25.24
N LEU A 144 11.37 -6.23 26.03
CA LEU A 144 11.29 -6.67 27.42
C LEU A 144 9.84 -7.10 27.69
N THR A 145 9.55 -8.38 27.47
CA THR A 145 8.44 -9.04 28.18
C THR A 145 8.99 -9.70 29.44
N PRO A 146 8.25 -9.82 30.56
CA PRO A 146 6.80 -9.74 30.62
C PRO A 146 6.29 -8.85 31.78
N GLN A 147 5.42 -7.90 31.50
CA GLN A 147 4.32 -7.65 32.43
C GLN A 147 3.17 -6.99 31.70
N SER A 148 2.03 -7.68 31.77
CA SER A 148 0.75 -7.18 31.35
C SER A 148 0.55 -5.76 31.87
N VAL A 149 0.32 -4.81 30.98
CA VAL A 149 -0.55 -3.70 31.34
C VAL A 149 -1.90 -4.07 30.77
N HIS A 150 -2.60 -4.88 31.57
CA HIS A 150 -4.05 -4.84 31.59
C HIS A 150 -4.45 -3.37 31.52
N SER A 151 -5.23 -3.02 30.49
CA SER A 151 -6.25 -2.01 30.68
C SER A 151 -7.02 -2.46 31.91
N LEU A 152 -6.83 -1.76 33.03
CA LEU A 152 -7.69 -1.85 34.19
C LEU A 152 -9.03 -1.26 33.80
N ASP A 153 -9.78 -2.05 33.03
CA ASP A 153 -11.21 -2.18 33.18
C ASP A 153 -11.48 -3.69 33.23
N SER A 154 -11.90 -4.09 34.43
CA SER A 154 -12.11 -5.42 34.96
C SER A 154 -13.02 -6.32 34.11
N SER A 155 -12.47 -7.42 33.58
CA SER A 155 -12.78 -8.79 34.02
C SER A 155 -12.07 -9.82 33.12
N SER A 156 -11.50 -10.81 33.78
CA SER A 156 -10.65 -11.88 33.26
C SER A 156 -11.29 -12.73 32.14
N SER A 157 -10.61 -12.82 31.00
CA SER A 157 -10.53 -14.07 30.23
C SER A 157 -9.20 -14.14 29.48
N HIS A 158 -8.53 -15.28 29.56
CA HIS A 158 -7.29 -15.58 28.85
C HIS A 158 -7.57 -15.65 27.34
N GLU A 159 -7.11 -14.70 26.54
CA GLU A 159 -7.03 -14.85 25.08
C GLU A 159 -5.57 -15.06 24.67
N THR A 160 -5.21 -16.34 24.48
CA THR A 160 -3.91 -16.82 24.00
C THR A 160 -3.86 -16.97 22.47
N GLY A 161 -4.67 -16.22 21.72
CA GLY A 161 -4.79 -16.36 20.26
C GLY A 161 -3.94 -15.36 19.49
N PHE A 162 -3.23 -15.82 18.44
CA PHE A 162 -2.59 -14.93 17.46
C PHE A 162 -3.66 -14.01 16.82
N VAL A 163 -3.43 -12.70 16.92
CA VAL A 163 -4.41 -11.63 16.63
C VAL A 163 -4.32 -11.12 15.17
N SER A 164 -3.45 -11.71 14.33
CA SER A 164 -3.13 -11.27 12.96
C SER A 164 -3.67 -12.23 11.85
N LEU A 165 -3.30 -12.03 10.58
CA LEU A 165 -3.64 -12.94 9.48
C LEU A 165 -2.98 -14.31 9.65
N ILE A 166 -1.74 -14.38 10.14
CA ILE A 166 -1.09 -15.66 10.41
C ILE A 166 -1.53 -16.18 11.78
N LYS A 167 -2.22 -17.33 11.76
CA LYS A 167 -2.93 -17.85 12.95
C LYS A 167 -2.09 -18.77 13.84
N TYR A 168 -0.90 -19.15 13.38
CA TYR A 168 -0.03 -20.06 14.09
C TYR A 168 1.43 -19.84 13.69
N MET A 169 2.30 -19.85 14.69
CA MET A 169 3.75 -19.95 14.53
C MET A 169 4.23 -21.29 15.12
N PRO A 170 4.97 -22.11 14.36
CA PRO A 170 5.59 -23.30 14.92
C PRO A 170 6.58 -22.91 16.04
N PRO A 171 6.69 -23.67 17.14
CA PRO A 171 7.62 -23.33 18.21
C PRO A 171 9.07 -23.51 17.78
N THR A 172 9.95 -22.60 18.22
CA THR A 172 11.39 -22.50 17.88
C THR A 172 12.15 -23.81 18.07
N ILE A 173 11.71 -24.65 19.02
CA ILE A 173 12.33 -25.93 19.38
C ILE A 173 12.12 -27.02 18.30
N MET A 174 11.13 -26.87 17.41
CA MET A 174 10.90 -27.79 16.29
C MET A 174 11.82 -27.53 15.08
N TRP A 175 12.61 -26.45 15.08
CA TRP A 175 13.35 -25.96 13.89
C TRP A 175 14.72 -26.60 13.64
N GLY A 176 14.93 -27.83 14.14
CA GLY A 176 16.06 -28.70 13.76
C GLY A 176 15.68 -29.78 12.73
N GLY A 177 14.46 -29.73 12.19
CA GLY A 177 13.92 -30.70 11.23
C GLY A 177 13.91 -30.21 9.77
N ASP A 178 13.47 -31.09 8.87
CA ASP A 178 13.27 -30.84 7.44
C ASP A 178 12.49 -29.53 7.18
N ILE A 179 13.10 -28.60 6.45
CA ILE A 179 12.54 -27.29 6.12
C ILE A 179 11.21 -27.40 5.38
N GLU A 180 11.04 -28.40 4.50
CA GLU A 180 9.79 -28.61 3.78
C GLU A 180 8.65 -28.94 4.74
N ARG A 181 8.93 -29.77 5.75
CA ARG A 181 7.94 -30.14 6.77
C ARG A 181 7.53 -28.93 7.60
N THR A 182 8.49 -28.10 8.02
CA THR A 182 8.22 -26.86 8.76
C THR A 182 7.37 -25.89 7.94
N LEU A 183 7.73 -25.66 6.67
CA LEU A 183 6.98 -24.76 5.77
C LEU A 183 5.58 -25.30 5.43
N THR A 184 5.43 -26.62 5.34
CA THR A 184 4.12 -27.26 5.13
C THR A 184 3.24 -27.12 6.37
N ASP A 185 3.78 -27.36 7.56
CA ASP A 185 3.05 -27.19 8.82
C ASP A 185 2.63 -25.72 9.02
N PHE A 186 3.54 -24.79 8.73
CA PHE A 186 3.27 -23.37 8.71
C PHE A 186 2.15 -22.98 7.73
N TYR A 187 2.13 -23.58 6.53
CA TYR A 187 1.07 -23.33 5.56
C TYR A 187 -0.30 -23.75 6.11
N ILE A 188 -0.37 -24.96 6.67
CA ILE A 188 -1.60 -25.59 7.14
C ILE A 188 -2.17 -24.83 8.34
N ASN A 189 -1.33 -24.54 9.33
CA ASN A 189 -1.78 -24.01 10.60
C ASN A 189 -1.72 -22.47 10.65
N GLY A 190 -0.76 -21.87 9.94
CA GLY A 190 -0.52 -20.43 9.94
C GLY A 190 -1.28 -19.70 8.82
N ILE A 191 -1.04 -20.09 7.57
CA ILE A 191 -1.57 -19.37 6.40
C ILE A 191 -3.04 -19.69 6.16
N CYS A 192 -3.41 -20.97 6.04
CA CYS A 192 -4.75 -21.40 5.62
C CYS A 192 -5.88 -20.84 6.50
N PRO A 193 -5.80 -20.90 7.84
CA PRO A 193 -6.87 -20.39 8.72
C PRO A 193 -6.95 -18.86 8.68
N GLY A 194 -5.88 -18.20 8.24
CA GLY A 194 -5.84 -16.76 8.01
C GLY A 194 -6.59 -16.27 6.78
N ARG A 195 -7.01 -17.16 5.89
CA ARG A 195 -7.57 -16.79 4.58
C ARG A 195 -9.08 -16.56 4.59
N SER A 196 -9.78 -17.09 5.59
CA SER A 196 -11.24 -17.06 5.66
C SER A 196 -11.68 -17.19 7.10
N VAL A 197 -12.73 -16.46 7.49
CA VAL A 197 -13.39 -16.66 8.79
C VAL A 197 -14.24 -17.95 8.82
N SER A 198 -14.61 -18.47 7.66
CA SER A 198 -15.50 -19.63 7.58
C SER A 198 -14.85 -20.88 8.19
N THR A 199 -15.68 -21.67 8.87
CA THR A 199 -15.35 -23.01 9.36
C THR A 199 -15.24 -24.05 8.24
N GLN A 200 -15.70 -23.71 7.04
CA GLN A 200 -15.61 -24.56 5.86
C GLN A 200 -14.19 -24.55 5.26
N PRO A 201 -13.77 -25.63 4.57
CA PRO A 201 -12.51 -25.64 3.85
C PRO A 201 -12.45 -24.49 2.84
N ASN A 202 -11.38 -23.70 2.88
CA ASN A 202 -11.13 -22.64 1.91
C ASN A 202 -10.22 -23.13 0.76
N ALA A 203 -10.03 -22.29 -0.25
CA ALA A 203 -9.27 -22.62 -1.45
C ALA A 203 -7.83 -23.08 -1.12
N TYR A 204 -7.19 -22.46 -0.11
CA TYR A 204 -5.82 -22.75 0.28
C TYR A 204 -5.70 -24.14 0.91
N THR A 205 -6.71 -24.56 1.68
CA THR A 205 -6.79 -25.94 2.18
C THR A 205 -6.95 -26.94 1.04
N SER A 206 -7.74 -26.61 0.01
CA SER A 206 -7.88 -27.46 -1.19
C SER A 206 -6.55 -27.59 -1.96
N MET A 207 -5.70 -26.56 -1.97
CA MET A 207 -4.38 -26.61 -2.62
C MET A 207 -3.44 -27.66 -2.01
N LEU A 208 -3.63 -28.06 -0.74
CA LEU A 208 -2.84 -29.13 -0.11
C LEU A 208 -3.07 -30.49 -0.77
N LYS A 209 -4.31 -30.76 -1.18
CA LYS A 209 -4.63 -31.98 -1.92
C LYS A 209 -3.93 -31.96 -3.28
N VAL A 210 -3.98 -30.83 -3.96
CA VAL A 210 -3.31 -30.64 -5.25
C VAL A 210 -1.78 -30.77 -5.13
N SER A 211 -1.16 -30.22 -4.08
CA SER A 211 0.29 -30.26 -3.89
C SER A 211 0.85 -31.68 -3.69
N SER A 212 0.04 -32.62 -3.19
CA SER A 212 0.41 -34.03 -3.11
C SER A 212 0.56 -34.71 -4.48
N ALA A 213 -0.16 -34.23 -5.49
CA ALA A 213 -0.15 -34.78 -6.85
C ALA A 213 0.65 -33.93 -7.84
N CYS A 214 0.85 -32.63 -7.55
CA CYS A 214 1.48 -31.66 -8.43
C CYS A 214 2.70 -31.04 -7.76
N LEU A 215 3.89 -31.38 -8.28
CA LEU A 215 5.16 -30.91 -7.72
C LEU A 215 5.31 -29.38 -7.84
N SER A 216 4.84 -28.77 -8.93
CA SER A 216 4.89 -27.31 -9.09
C SER A 216 4.04 -26.58 -8.06
N THR A 217 2.86 -27.12 -7.74
CA THR A 217 1.96 -26.58 -6.70
C THR A 217 2.60 -26.72 -5.33
N ARG A 218 3.26 -27.85 -5.06
CA ARG A 218 4.01 -28.06 -3.81
C ARG A 218 5.10 -27.02 -3.62
N TYR A 219 5.91 -26.79 -4.65
CA TYR A 219 6.96 -25.76 -4.57
C TYR A 219 6.40 -24.34 -4.48
N ALA A 220 5.30 -24.01 -5.16
CA ALA A 220 4.66 -22.70 -5.01
C ALA A 220 4.15 -22.47 -3.57
N LEU A 221 3.57 -23.52 -2.97
CA LEU A 221 3.11 -23.51 -1.58
C LEU A 221 4.26 -23.26 -0.62
N LEU A 222 5.36 -24.01 -0.75
CA LEU A 222 6.55 -23.86 0.09
C LEU A 222 7.19 -22.48 -0.06
N SER A 223 7.23 -21.94 -1.29
CA SER A 223 7.71 -20.57 -1.56
C SER A 223 6.86 -19.52 -0.85
N LEU A 224 5.53 -19.65 -0.91
CA LEU A 224 4.61 -18.73 -0.24
C LEU A 224 4.78 -18.80 1.29
N SER A 225 4.90 -20.01 1.85
CA SER A 225 5.20 -20.21 3.27
C SER A 225 6.51 -19.57 3.69
N ALA A 226 7.57 -19.76 2.90
CA ALA A 226 8.90 -19.23 3.19
C ALA A 226 8.89 -17.70 3.22
N SER A 227 8.16 -17.08 2.29
CA SER A 227 8.02 -15.62 2.20
C SER A 227 7.25 -14.99 3.37
N TYR A 228 6.33 -15.74 3.98
CA TYR A 228 5.63 -15.30 5.19
C TYR A 228 6.44 -15.56 6.46
N ILE A 229 6.97 -16.77 6.62
CA ILE A 229 7.65 -17.18 7.86
C ILE A 229 8.92 -16.35 8.12
N CYS A 230 9.60 -15.88 7.07
CA CYS A 230 10.82 -15.08 7.20
C CYS A 230 10.61 -13.77 7.98
N GLU A 231 9.39 -13.22 7.99
CA GLU A 231 9.05 -11.99 8.71
C GLU A 231 8.94 -12.21 10.22
N TYR A 232 8.65 -13.44 10.65
CA TYR A 232 8.49 -13.76 12.07
C TYR A 232 9.79 -14.21 12.70
N LEU A 233 10.77 -14.64 11.88
CA LEU A 233 12.01 -15.28 12.32
C LEU A 233 13.25 -14.50 11.89
N PRO A 234 13.54 -13.33 12.49
CA PRO A 234 14.69 -12.50 12.10
C PRO A 234 16.03 -13.25 12.11
N SER A 235 16.24 -14.15 13.08
CA SER A 235 17.47 -14.93 13.21
C SER A 235 17.67 -15.99 12.12
N GLN A 236 16.62 -16.35 11.39
CA GLN A 236 16.65 -17.32 10.28
C GLN A 236 16.18 -16.69 8.97
N LYS A 237 16.16 -15.35 8.89
CA LYS A 237 15.62 -14.62 7.74
C LYS A 237 16.32 -15.02 6.44
N GLU A 238 17.65 -15.12 6.45
CA GLU A 238 18.45 -15.54 5.30
C GLU A 238 18.08 -16.96 4.83
N LEU A 239 17.98 -17.92 5.76
CA LEU A 239 17.59 -19.30 5.46
C LEU A 239 16.24 -19.38 4.73
N TYR A 240 15.22 -18.68 5.25
CA TYR A 240 13.90 -18.71 4.64
C TYR A 240 13.80 -17.88 3.36
N HIS A 241 14.60 -16.83 3.22
CA HIS A 241 14.73 -16.11 1.96
C HIS A 241 15.39 -16.97 0.87
N GLU A 242 16.45 -17.72 1.21
CA GLU A 242 17.05 -18.69 0.28
C GLU A 242 16.05 -19.80 -0.10
N ALA A 243 15.28 -20.29 0.87
CA ALA A 243 14.23 -21.28 0.61
C ALA A 243 13.13 -20.73 -0.30
N GLU A 244 12.68 -19.49 -0.09
CA GLU A 244 11.72 -18.80 -0.96
C GLU A 244 12.23 -18.73 -2.40
N LEU A 245 13.46 -18.26 -2.62
CA LEU A 245 14.06 -18.15 -3.95
C LEU A 245 14.24 -19.53 -4.61
N TYR A 246 14.65 -20.53 -3.84
CA TYR A 246 14.77 -21.90 -4.32
C TYR A 246 13.42 -22.46 -4.75
N TYR A 247 12.40 -22.43 -3.88
CA TYR A 247 11.11 -23.04 -4.17
C TYR A 247 10.32 -22.29 -5.25
N SER A 248 10.38 -20.96 -5.32
CA SER A 248 9.79 -20.20 -6.43
C SER A 248 10.43 -20.60 -7.78
N THR A 249 11.75 -20.74 -7.82
CA THR A 249 12.48 -21.18 -9.02
C THR A 249 12.09 -22.61 -9.42
N GLN A 250 12.04 -23.54 -8.46
CA GLN A 250 11.65 -24.92 -8.75
C GLN A 250 10.19 -25.03 -9.18
N SER A 251 9.30 -24.22 -8.60
CA SER A 251 7.90 -24.15 -9.00
C SER A 251 7.75 -23.76 -10.47
N LEU A 252 8.45 -22.72 -10.92
CA LEU A 252 8.41 -22.29 -12.33
C LEU A 252 9.02 -23.33 -13.28
N LYS A 253 10.14 -23.95 -12.92
CA LYS A 253 10.76 -25.02 -13.72
C LYS A 253 9.83 -26.22 -13.89
N THR A 254 9.27 -26.71 -12.80
CA THR A 254 8.35 -27.86 -12.81
C THR A 254 7.03 -27.53 -13.49
N LEU A 255 6.50 -26.31 -13.32
CA LEU A 255 5.33 -25.83 -14.03
C LEU A 255 5.55 -25.83 -15.55
N THR A 256 6.72 -25.38 -16.01
CA THR A 256 7.08 -25.40 -17.43
C THR A 256 7.07 -26.82 -17.99
N VAL A 257 7.69 -27.76 -17.27
CA VAL A 257 7.68 -29.19 -17.64
C VAL A 257 6.25 -29.73 -17.68
N GLN A 258 5.45 -29.46 -16.65
CA GLN A 258 4.06 -29.90 -16.53
C GLN A 258 3.18 -29.40 -17.69
N ILE A 259 3.32 -28.14 -18.08
CA ILE A 259 2.61 -27.56 -19.23
C ILE A 259 3.06 -28.26 -20.51
N SER A 260 4.37 -28.41 -20.72
CA SER A 260 4.93 -29.03 -21.93
C SER A 260 4.55 -30.50 -22.10
N SER A 261 4.37 -31.23 -20.99
CA SER A 261 3.94 -32.63 -20.99
C SER A 261 2.42 -32.79 -21.04
N GLY A 262 1.66 -31.69 -20.96
CA GLY A 262 0.20 -31.68 -20.98
C GLY A 262 -0.44 -32.36 -19.77
N GLN A 263 0.21 -32.34 -18.61
CA GLN A 263 -0.25 -33.03 -17.40
C GLN A 263 -0.91 -32.09 -16.41
N ASN A 264 -2.03 -32.53 -15.83
CA ASN A 264 -2.72 -31.89 -14.69
C ASN A 264 -2.84 -30.36 -14.79
N TYR A 265 -3.55 -29.85 -15.79
CA TYR A 265 -3.69 -28.42 -16.00
C TYR A 265 -4.38 -27.69 -14.83
N ASP A 266 -5.29 -28.34 -14.10
CA ASP A 266 -5.87 -27.77 -12.88
C ASP A 266 -4.79 -27.52 -11.81
N GLY A 267 -3.80 -28.42 -11.69
CA GLY A 267 -2.60 -28.22 -10.86
C GLY A 267 -1.75 -27.03 -11.32
N ALA A 268 -1.68 -26.76 -12.63
CA ALA A 268 -0.96 -25.62 -13.16
C ALA A 268 -1.66 -24.29 -12.80
N ILE A 269 -3.00 -24.27 -12.79
CA ILE A 269 -3.79 -23.12 -12.33
C ILE A 269 -3.61 -22.92 -10.82
N ALA A 270 -3.67 -23.99 -10.03
CA ALA A 270 -3.39 -23.95 -8.58
C ALA A 270 -1.99 -23.38 -8.28
N THR A 271 -0.98 -23.81 -9.04
CA THR A 271 0.38 -23.26 -8.96
C THR A 271 0.38 -21.75 -9.24
N SER A 272 -0.31 -21.34 -10.30
CA SER A 272 -0.37 -19.95 -10.72
C SER A 272 -1.10 -19.05 -9.72
N MET A 273 -2.13 -19.56 -9.04
CA MET A 273 -2.81 -18.85 -7.94
C MET A 273 -1.84 -18.56 -6.79
N LEU A 274 -1.09 -19.56 -6.33
CA LEU A 274 -0.15 -19.41 -5.22
C LEU A 274 1.00 -18.47 -5.56
N LEU A 275 1.54 -18.57 -6.78
CA LEU A 275 2.57 -17.64 -7.25
C LEU A 275 2.02 -16.22 -7.43
N MET A 276 0.78 -16.06 -7.89
CA MET A 276 0.12 -14.75 -7.96
C MET A 276 -0.02 -14.10 -6.58
N HIS A 277 -0.43 -14.86 -5.55
CA HIS A 277 -0.47 -14.38 -4.17
C HIS A 277 0.92 -13.95 -3.72
N HIS A 278 1.92 -14.84 -3.85
CA HIS A 278 3.30 -14.56 -3.48
C HIS A 278 3.83 -13.28 -4.13
N ALA A 279 3.60 -13.09 -5.43
CA ALA A 279 4.02 -11.90 -6.15
C ALA A 279 3.24 -10.64 -5.75
N ALA A 280 1.97 -10.75 -5.37
CA ALA A 280 1.14 -9.61 -4.97
C ALA A 280 1.61 -9.00 -3.63
N ILE A 281 1.94 -9.86 -2.66
CA ILE A 281 2.41 -9.40 -1.33
C ILE A 281 3.87 -8.92 -1.34
N ASN A 282 4.67 -9.34 -2.33
CA ASN A 282 6.08 -8.91 -2.53
C ASN A 282 6.23 -7.95 -3.74
N SER A 283 5.19 -7.20 -4.07
CA SER A 283 5.12 -6.43 -5.34
C SER A 283 6.09 -5.25 -5.44
N GLU A 284 6.60 -4.74 -4.31
CA GLU A 284 7.61 -3.67 -4.31
C GLU A 284 9.00 -4.19 -4.73
N ASP A 285 9.33 -5.44 -4.37
CA ASP A 285 10.64 -6.06 -4.62
C ASP A 285 10.72 -6.78 -5.99
N SER A 286 9.56 -7.12 -6.58
CA SER A 286 9.51 -7.84 -7.85
C SER A 286 9.62 -6.93 -9.08
N LEU A 287 10.44 -7.32 -10.05
CA LEU A 287 10.49 -6.68 -11.38
C LEU A 287 9.24 -6.99 -12.23
N LEU A 288 8.60 -8.12 -11.99
CA LEU A 288 7.42 -8.57 -12.73
C LEU A 288 6.13 -8.13 -12.03
N CYS A 289 5.10 -7.83 -12.81
CA CYS A 289 3.76 -7.61 -12.25
C CYS A 289 3.16 -8.95 -11.81
N TRP A 290 2.58 -9.01 -10.61
CA TRP A 290 1.89 -10.20 -10.06
C TRP A 290 0.86 -10.82 -11.03
N SER A 291 0.27 -10.01 -11.92
CA SER A 291 -0.69 -10.46 -12.92
C SER A 291 -0.09 -11.36 -14.00
N CYS A 292 1.24 -11.41 -14.16
CA CYS A 292 1.89 -12.27 -15.15
C CYS A 292 1.55 -13.75 -14.96
N HIS A 293 1.22 -14.17 -13.74
CA HIS A 293 0.79 -15.54 -13.46
C HIS A 293 -0.56 -15.91 -14.09
N ALA A 294 -1.36 -14.93 -14.53
CA ALA A 294 -2.57 -15.18 -15.31
C ALA A 294 -2.29 -15.62 -16.76
N ASN A 295 -1.07 -15.41 -17.28
CA ASN A 295 -0.66 -15.90 -18.61
C ASN A 295 -0.81 -17.42 -18.77
N ILE A 296 -0.92 -18.15 -17.66
CA ILE A 296 -1.20 -19.59 -17.67
C ILE A 296 -2.42 -19.92 -18.52
N PHE A 297 -3.47 -19.10 -18.48
CA PHE A 297 -4.72 -19.32 -19.24
C PHE A 297 -4.58 -19.10 -20.74
N ASP A 298 -3.53 -18.40 -21.17
CA ASP A 298 -3.19 -18.21 -22.58
C ASP A 298 -2.16 -19.25 -23.06
N THR A 299 -1.58 -20.00 -22.12
CA THR A 299 -0.54 -21.00 -22.39
C THR A 299 -1.10 -22.42 -22.45
N ILE A 300 -2.10 -22.73 -21.63
CA ILE A 300 -2.71 -24.08 -21.56
C ILE A 300 -4.03 -24.16 -22.35
N PRO A 301 -4.43 -25.35 -22.84
CA PRO A 301 -5.71 -25.51 -23.53
C PRO A 301 -6.89 -25.27 -22.58
N ILE A 302 -7.59 -24.15 -22.77
CA ILE A 302 -8.61 -23.67 -21.83
C ILE A 302 -9.86 -24.58 -21.72
N ASP A 303 -10.07 -25.46 -22.69
CA ASP A 303 -11.18 -26.42 -22.68
C ASP A 303 -10.87 -27.66 -21.82
N LEU A 304 -9.63 -27.80 -21.36
CA LEU A 304 -9.17 -28.90 -20.50
C LEU A 304 -9.03 -28.49 -19.03
N VAL A 305 -9.56 -27.33 -18.64
CA VAL A 305 -9.45 -26.80 -17.28
C VAL A 305 -10.80 -26.40 -16.71
N ASN A 306 -10.93 -26.55 -15.39
CA ASN A 306 -12.09 -26.04 -14.68
C ASN A 306 -11.95 -24.53 -14.41
N LEU A 307 -12.61 -23.72 -15.22
CA LEU A 307 -12.66 -22.25 -15.08
C LEU A 307 -13.47 -21.74 -13.87
N HIS A 308 -14.17 -22.64 -13.20
CA HIS A 308 -14.92 -22.39 -11.96
C HIS A 308 -14.19 -22.88 -10.72
N SER A 309 -12.99 -23.45 -10.88
CA SER A 309 -12.16 -23.81 -9.73
C SER A 309 -11.84 -22.58 -8.87
N ASP A 310 -11.65 -22.80 -7.57
CA ASP A 310 -11.30 -21.73 -6.63
C ASP A 310 -10.07 -20.93 -7.10
N ALA A 311 -9.08 -21.61 -7.67
CA ALA A 311 -7.87 -20.99 -8.18
C ALA A 311 -8.13 -20.09 -9.40
N ALA A 312 -8.98 -20.52 -10.32
CA ALA A 312 -9.40 -19.69 -11.45
C ALA A 312 -10.24 -18.49 -10.98
N LEU A 313 -11.15 -18.70 -10.03
CA LEU A 313 -11.98 -17.63 -9.47
C LEU A 313 -11.15 -16.60 -8.68
N PHE A 314 -10.13 -17.04 -7.95
CA PHE A 314 -9.17 -16.17 -7.27
C PHE A 314 -8.42 -15.27 -8.27
N ILE A 315 -7.77 -15.87 -9.27
CA ILE A 315 -7.01 -15.13 -10.30
C ILE A 315 -7.92 -14.13 -11.02
N ARG A 316 -9.13 -14.56 -11.40
CA ARG A 316 -10.13 -13.70 -12.04
C ARG A 316 -10.50 -12.52 -11.16
N THR A 317 -10.75 -12.75 -9.89
CA THR A 317 -11.12 -11.71 -8.94
C THR A 317 -10.04 -10.66 -8.82
N GLN A 318 -8.78 -11.08 -8.65
CA GLN A 318 -7.65 -10.15 -8.54
C GLN A 318 -7.51 -9.27 -9.80
N LEU A 319 -7.64 -9.87 -10.99
CA LEU A 319 -7.62 -9.12 -12.24
C LEU A 319 -8.80 -8.14 -12.34
N VAL A 320 -10.03 -8.61 -12.14
CA VAL A 320 -11.25 -7.78 -12.24
C VAL A 320 -11.17 -6.57 -11.31
N LEU A 321 -10.78 -6.77 -10.05
CA LEU A 321 -10.64 -5.67 -9.09
C LEU A 321 -9.52 -4.71 -9.52
N ALA A 322 -8.36 -5.23 -9.97
CA ALA A 322 -7.26 -4.39 -10.44
C ALA A 322 -7.63 -3.55 -11.69
N ARG A 323 -8.45 -4.09 -12.62
CA ARG A 323 -8.93 -3.36 -13.81
C ARG A 323 -9.74 -2.11 -13.46
N THR A 324 -10.40 -2.08 -12.30
CA THR A 324 -11.18 -0.90 -11.86
C THR A 324 -10.32 0.34 -11.58
N ALA A 325 -9.01 0.13 -11.34
CA ALA A 325 -8.03 1.18 -11.12
C ALA A 325 -7.24 1.55 -12.39
N GLN A 326 -7.71 1.14 -13.57
CA GLN A 326 -7.15 1.53 -14.86
C GLN A 326 -8.05 2.54 -15.59
N THR A 327 -7.43 3.47 -16.30
CA THR A 327 -8.14 4.39 -17.20
C THR A 327 -8.74 3.65 -18.40
N CYS A 328 -9.76 4.20 -19.04
CA CYS A 328 -10.35 3.65 -20.27
C CYS A 328 -9.29 3.45 -21.37
N ASN A 329 -8.32 4.38 -21.48
CA ASN A 329 -7.22 4.23 -22.43
C ASN A 329 -6.29 3.06 -22.06
N GLN A 330 -5.94 2.89 -20.79
CA GLN A 330 -5.15 1.74 -20.35
C GLN A 330 -5.88 0.42 -20.60
N LEU A 331 -7.19 0.37 -20.34
CA LEU A 331 -7.99 -0.83 -20.56
C LEU A 331 -8.11 -1.19 -22.05
N ARG A 332 -8.34 -0.21 -22.94
CA ARG A 332 -8.38 -0.46 -24.40
C ARG A 332 -7.07 -1.03 -24.95
N ASN A 333 -5.95 -0.62 -24.35
CA ASN A 333 -4.61 -1.10 -24.72
C ASN A 333 -4.14 -2.28 -23.87
N ALA A 334 -4.96 -2.76 -22.92
CA ALA A 334 -4.58 -3.85 -22.04
C ALA A 334 -4.67 -5.19 -22.77
N HIS A 335 -3.71 -6.06 -22.48
CA HIS A 335 -3.86 -7.47 -22.81
C HIS A 335 -4.79 -8.12 -21.78
N PHE A 336 -5.97 -8.57 -22.24
CA PHE A 336 -6.90 -9.36 -21.45
C PHE A 336 -6.65 -10.85 -21.70
N HIS A 337 -6.53 -11.61 -20.62
CA HIS A 337 -6.30 -13.05 -20.66
C HIS A 337 -7.55 -13.79 -21.14
N SER A 338 -7.39 -15.00 -21.65
CA SER A 338 -8.49 -15.85 -22.10
C SER A 338 -9.53 -16.10 -21.00
N LEU A 339 -9.09 -16.14 -19.73
CA LEU A 339 -9.94 -16.20 -18.54
C LEU A 339 -10.90 -15.01 -18.40
N GLU A 340 -10.48 -13.81 -18.80
CA GLU A 340 -11.25 -12.57 -18.71
C GLU A 340 -12.26 -12.45 -19.87
N LYS A 341 -11.98 -13.08 -21.03
CA LYS A 341 -12.78 -12.94 -22.26
C LYS A 341 -13.89 -13.98 -22.41
N LYS A 342 -13.70 -15.20 -21.91
CA LYS A 342 -14.65 -16.31 -22.10
C LYS A 342 -15.89 -16.09 -21.22
N ASN A 343 -17.09 -16.46 -21.71
CA ASN A 343 -18.34 -16.43 -20.94
C ASN A 343 -18.34 -17.51 -19.84
N TRP A 344 -17.61 -17.26 -18.76
CA TRP A 344 -17.55 -18.15 -17.61
C TRP A 344 -18.86 -18.09 -16.80
N TYR A 345 -19.44 -16.91 -16.65
CA TYR A 345 -20.62 -16.71 -15.81
C TYR A 345 -21.86 -17.52 -16.26
N GLU A 346 -22.10 -17.63 -17.57
CA GLU A 346 -23.28 -18.33 -18.12
C GLU A 346 -23.32 -19.83 -17.79
N SER A 347 -22.15 -20.41 -17.50
CA SER A 347 -22.01 -21.85 -17.22
C SER A 347 -22.04 -22.23 -15.74
N MET A 348 -22.18 -21.26 -14.82
CA MET A 348 -22.25 -21.55 -13.39
C MET A 348 -23.66 -21.96 -12.94
N PRO A 349 -23.77 -22.90 -11.98
CA PRO A 349 -25.04 -23.24 -11.35
C PRO A 349 -25.70 -22.02 -10.67
N LEU A 350 -27.00 -21.83 -10.88
CA LEU A 350 -27.77 -20.71 -10.30
C LEU A 350 -27.73 -20.64 -8.77
N THR A 351 -27.52 -21.78 -8.11
CA THR A 351 -27.36 -21.84 -6.65
C THR A 351 -26.04 -21.22 -6.21
N GLU A 352 -24.97 -21.38 -6.99
CA GLU A 352 -23.61 -21.00 -6.61
C GLU A 352 -23.27 -19.55 -6.99
N VAL A 353 -23.91 -18.98 -8.01
CA VAL A 353 -23.58 -17.63 -8.49
C VAL A 353 -23.74 -16.53 -7.44
N GLN A 354 -24.65 -16.70 -6.47
CA GLN A 354 -24.91 -15.76 -5.37
C GLN A 354 -24.27 -16.20 -4.05
N GLN A 355 -23.69 -17.39 -3.99
CA GLN A 355 -23.02 -17.87 -2.80
C GLN A 355 -21.70 -17.11 -2.62
N ILE A 356 -21.44 -16.64 -1.41
CA ILE A 356 -20.19 -15.96 -1.05
C ILE A 356 -19.06 -16.99 -1.15
N CYS A 357 -18.06 -16.71 -1.99
CA CYS A 357 -16.82 -17.47 -1.98
C CYS A 357 -16.06 -17.12 -0.69
N VAL A 358 -15.91 -18.10 0.20
CA VAL A 358 -15.30 -17.91 1.54
C VAL A 358 -13.86 -17.40 1.48
N THR A 359 -13.14 -17.63 0.38
CA THR A 359 -11.76 -17.16 0.19
C THR A 359 -11.70 -15.71 -0.30
N LEU A 360 -12.75 -15.24 -0.98
CA LEU A 360 -12.76 -13.93 -1.64
C LEU A 360 -13.64 -12.91 -0.90
N GLY A 361 -14.58 -13.37 -0.08
CA GLY A 361 -15.52 -12.51 0.65
C GLY A 361 -16.67 -11.96 -0.22
N LEU A 362 -16.82 -12.41 -1.46
CA LEU A 362 -17.92 -12.04 -2.35
C LEU A 362 -18.33 -13.17 -3.30
N SER A 363 -19.51 -13.01 -3.89
CA SER A 363 -20.10 -13.97 -4.82
C SER A 363 -19.56 -13.83 -6.26
N PRO A 364 -19.55 -14.92 -7.05
CA PRO A 364 -19.21 -14.88 -8.47
C PRO A 364 -20.07 -13.90 -9.29
N GLN A 365 -21.36 -13.77 -8.97
CA GLN A 365 -22.24 -12.80 -9.62
C GLN A 365 -21.76 -11.37 -9.39
N LEU A 366 -21.33 -11.02 -8.17
CA LEU A 366 -20.82 -9.68 -7.91
C LEU A 366 -19.54 -9.38 -8.71
N ILE A 367 -18.63 -10.35 -8.81
CA ILE A 367 -17.43 -10.23 -9.66
C ILE A 367 -17.79 -9.99 -11.12
N PHE A 368 -18.76 -10.74 -11.64
CA PHE A 368 -19.26 -10.56 -13.01
C PHE A 368 -19.84 -9.15 -13.22
N LEU A 369 -20.63 -8.64 -12.27
CA LEU A 369 -21.20 -7.28 -12.36
C LEU A 369 -20.10 -6.20 -12.33
N ILE A 370 -19.08 -6.32 -11.46
CA ILE A 370 -17.95 -5.38 -11.41
C ILE A 370 -17.16 -5.39 -12.73
N SER A 371 -16.92 -6.57 -13.29
CA SER A 371 -16.26 -6.73 -14.59
C SER A 371 -17.10 -6.10 -15.71
N SER A 372 -18.42 -6.34 -15.73
CA SER A 372 -19.35 -5.79 -16.71
C SER A 372 -19.38 -4.26 -16.69
N VAL A 373 -19.42 -3.65 -15.50
CA VAL A 373 -19.33 -2.18 -15.33
C VAL A 373 -18.03 -1.65 -15.94
N THR A 374 -16.92 -2.36 -15.75
CA THR A 374 -15.62 -1.96 -16.31
C THR A 374 -15.60 -2.09 -17.83
N SER A 375 -16.21 -3.13 -18.40
CA SER A 375 -16.36 -3.30 -19.85
C SER A 375 -17.21 -2.20 -20.49
N ILE A 376 -18.36 -1.87 -19.89
CA ILE A 376 -19.25 -0.79 -20.37
C ILE A 376 -18.54 0.56 -20.34
N ALA A 377 -17.58 0.75 -19.43
CA ALA A 377 -16.79 1.99 -19.37
C ALA A 377 -15.80 2.12 -20.54
N THR A 378 -15.29 0.99 -21.05
CA THR A 378 -14.26 0.95 -22.10
C THR A 378 -14.82 1.01 -23.52
N ASP A 379 -16.03 0.49 -23.72
CA ASP A 379 -16.70 0.47 -25.01
C ASP A 379 -16.85 1.88 -25.60
N THR A 380 -16.77 1.97 -26.92
CA THR A 380 -17.09 3.21 -27.65
C THR A 380 -18.48 3.71 -27.26
N PRO A 381 -18.72 5.04 -27.22
CA PRO A 381 -20.00 5.61 -26.79
C PRO A 381 -21.16 5.02 -27.61
N SER A 382 -21.83 4.02 -27.05
CA SER A 382 -23.02 3.40 -27.62
C SER A 382 -24.24 4.13 -27.10
N PRO A 383 -25.28 4.37 -27.93
CA PRO A 383 -26.55 4.92 -27.46
C PRO A 383 -27.18 4.08 -26.33
N ASN A 384 -26.82 2.79 -26.26
CA ASN A 384 -27.33 1.86 -25.25
C ASN A 384 -26.53 1.84 -23.95
N ARG A 385 -25.44 2.62 -23.82
CA ARG A 385 -24.56 2.60 -22.64
C ARG A 385 -25.31 2.89 -21.34
N LEU A 386 -26.22 3.88 -21.37
CA LEU A 386 -27.03 4.22 -20.20
C LEU A 386 -28.02 3.11 -19.83
N MET A 387 -28.64 2.48 -20.83
CA MET A 387 -29.54 1.34 -20.62
C MET A 387 -28.80 0.16 -19.96
N TYR A 388 -27.60 -0.18 -20.46
CA TYR A 388 -26.77 -1.22 -19.83
C TYR A 388 -26.32 -0.83 -18.43
N ALA A 389 -25.91 0.43 -18.21
CA ALA A 389 -25.55 0.92 -16.87
C ALA A 389 -26.73 0.78 -15.87
N GLN A 390 -27.94 1.14 -16.28
CA GLN A 390 -29.15 1.00 -15.47
C GLN A 390 -29.47 -0.46 -15.16
N LEU A 391 -29.31 -1.36 -16.14
CA LEU A 391 -29.47 -2.80 -15.92
C LEU A 391 -28.49 -3.32 -14.88
N GLN A 392 -27.20 -2.99 -15.01
CA GLN A 392 -26.15 -3.41 -14.06
C GLN A 392 -26.40 -2.84 -12.67
N GLU A 393 -26.78 -1.56 -12.55
CA GLU A 393 -27.12 -0.95 -11.27
C GLU A 393 -28.34 -1.62 -10.63
N THR A 394 -29.38 -1.94 -11.40
CA THR A 394 -30.57 -2.65 -10.91
C THR A 394 -30.21 -4.04 -10.40
N GLN A 395 -29.32 -4.76 -11.10
CA GLN A 395 -28.82 -6.06 -10.67
C GLN A 395 -28.02 -5.94 -9.36
N LEU A 396 -27.14 -4.94 -9.25
CA LEU A 396 -26.38 -4.67 -8.02
C LEU A 396 -27.28 -4.27 -6.82
N GLN A 397 -28.33 -3.48 -7.07
CA GLN A 397 -29.29 -3.08 -6.04
C GLN A 397 -30.06 -4.27 -5.48
N ASN A 398 -30.45 -5.22 -6.35
CA ASN A 398 -31.24 -6.39 -5.98
C ASN A 398 -30.39 -7.62 -5.62
N LEU A 399 -29.07 -7.55 -5.76
CA LEU A 399 -28.18 -8.67 -5.47
C LEU A 399 -28.23 -9.03 -3.99
N LYS A 400 -28.66 -10.26 -3.70
CA LYS A 400 -28.60 -10.86 -2.38
C LYS A 400 -27.54 -11.95 -2.39
N GLN A 401 -26.50 -11.74 -1.59
CA GLN A 401 -25.44 -12.73 -1.40
C GLN A 401 -25.75 -13.56 -0.16
N TRP A 402 -25.40 -14.84 -0.18
CA TRP A 402 -25.68 -15.75 0.92
C TRP A 402 -24.47 -16.62 1.26
N THR A 403 -24.43 -17.15 2.48
CA THR A 403 -23.38 -18.08 2.94
C THR A 403 -24.01 -19.25 3.68
N SER A 404 -23.38 -20.42 3.58
CA SER A 404 -23.71 -21.64 4.35
C SER A 404 -23.01 -21.70 5.71
N GLU A 405 -22.29 -20.66 6.11
CA GLU A 405 -21.68 -20.57 7.44
C GLU A 405 -22.75 -20.61 8.52
N LEU A 406 -22.53 -21.47 9.52
CA LEU A 406 -23.48 -21.71 10.60
C LEU A 406 -23.12 -20.93 11.86
N GLN A 407 -21.84 -20.58 12.02
CA GLN A 407 -21.41 -19.81 13.18
C GLN A 407 -21.82 -18.33 13.02
N PRO A 408 -22.57 -17.76 13.98
CA PRO A 408 -23.17 -16.44 13.81
C PRO A 408 -22.17 -15.30 13.57
N ALA A 409 -21.04 -15.31 14.28
CA ALA A 409 -20.07 -14.22 14.18
C ALA A 409 -19.31 -14.24 12.82
N GLU A 410 -18.92 -15.42 12.38
CA GLU A 410 -18.27 -15.68 11.09
C GLU A 410 -19.25 -15.38 9.94
N GLN A 411 -20.51 -15.78 10.08
CA GLN A 411 -21.58 -15.47 9.13
C GLN A 411 -21.79 -13.95 9.01
N GLU A 412 -21.85 -13.23 10.14
CA GLU A 412 -22.00 -11.78 10.15
C GLU A 412 -20.84 -11.09 9.42
N VAL A 413 -19.59 -11.51 9.68
CA VAL A 413 -18.40 -10.95 9.01
C VAL A 413 -18.42 -11.24 7.51
N LEU A 414 -18.80 -12.45 7.07
CA LEU A 414 -18.91 -12.79 5.64
C LEU A 414 -19.97 -11.93 4.94
N LEU A 415 -21.16 -11.80 5.54
CA LEU A 415 -22.25 -11.00 4.98
C LEU A 415 -21.89 -9.51 4.93
N ALA A 416 -21.29 -8.97 5.98
CA ALA A 416 -20.82 -7.59 6.04
C ALA A 416 -19.72 -7.32 4.99
N THR A 417 -18.78 -8.25 4.82
CA THR A 417 -17.73 -8.16 3.80
C THR A 417 -18.33 -8.15 2.40
N ALA A 418 -19.24 -9.08 2.11
CA ALA A 418 -19.92 -9.18 0.82
C ALA A 418 -20.76 -7.93 0.52
N GLU A 419 -21.42 -7.36 1.54
CA GLU A 419 -22.17 -6.11 1.41
C GLU A 419 -21.24 -4.91 1.15
N ALA A 420 -20.06 -4.85 1.78
CA ALA A 420 -19.07 -3.82 1.47
C ALA A 420 -18.67 -3.84 -0.01
N PHE A 421 -18.45 -5.03 -0.59
CA PHE A 421 -18.22 -5.16 -2.03
C PHE A 421 -19.41 -4.68 -2.87
N ARG A 422 -20.64 -5.01 -2.49
CA ARG A 422 -21.85 -4.61 -3.24
C ARG A 422 -22.05 -3.10 -3.23
N LEU A 423 -21.90 -2.45 -2.07
CA LEU A 423 -21.97 -0.99 -1.94
C LEU A 423 -20.86 -0.30 -2.72
N ALA A 424 -19.63 -0.80 -2.64
CA ALA A 424 -18.52 -0.28 -3.42
C ALA A 424 -18.74 -0.43 -4.94
N ALA A 425 -19.37 -1.51 -5.40
CA ALA A 425 -19.76 -1.70 -6.80
C ALA A 425 -20.83 -0.70 -7.25
N LEU A 426 -21.79 -0.36 -6.40
CA LEU A 426 -22.77 0.70 -6.69
C LEU A 426 -22.10 2.08 -6.78
N VAL A 427 -21.20 2.41 -5.84
CA VAL A 427 -20.41 3.65 -5.88
C VAL A 427 -19.59 3.70 -7.17
N TYR A 428 -18.84 2.63 -7.47
CA TYR A 428 -18.02 2.52 -8.66
C TYR A 428 -18.85 2.71 -9.94
N THR A 429 -20.00 2.03 -10.05
CA THR A 429 -20.93 2.17 -11.19
C THR A 429 -21.36 3.62 -11.39
N ARG A 430 -21.77 4.28 -10.30
CA ARG A 430 -22.23 5.67 -10.34
C ARG A 430 -21.14 6.64 -10.78
N CYS A 431 -19.95 6.44 -10.24
CA CYS A 431 -18.80 7.28 -10.55
C CYS A 431 -18.29 7.04 -11.97
N ARG A 432 -18.19 5.78 -12.38
CA ARG A 432 -17.54 5.31 -13.62
C ARG A 432 -18.42 5.47 -14.85
N LEU A 433 -19.72 5.15 -14.74
CA LEU A 433 -20.63 5.13 -15.90
C LEU A 433 -21.47 6.39 -16.02
N TYR A 434 -22.03 6.91 -14.92
CA TYR A 434 -22.85 8.13 -14.96
C TYR A 434 -22.02 9.41 -14.80
N GLY A 435 -20.77 9.31 -14.37
CA GLY A 435 -19.91 10.46 -14.09
C GLY A 435 -20.34 11.23 -12.84
N PHE A 436 -21.08 10.61 -11.93
CA PHE A 436 -21.41 11.24 -10.65
C PHE A 436 -20.14 11.43 -9.85
N THR A 437 -19.89 12.65 -9.40
CA THR A 437 -18.71 12.93 -8.60
C THR A 437 -18.94 12.44 -7.17
N ARG A 438 -17.85 12.41 -6.40
CA ARG A 438 -17.88 12.20 -4.95
C ARG A 438 -18.73 13.19 -4.13
N PHE A 439 -19.26 14.25 -4.74
CA PHE A 439 -20.16 15.21 -4.10
C PHE A 439 -21.64 14.98 -4.46
N HIS A 440 -21.93 14.07 -5.38
CA HIS A 440 -23.30 13.73 -5.75
C HIS A 440 -24.02 13.08 -4.54
N PRO A 441 -25.25 13.49 -4.19
CA PRO A 441 -25.95 12.97 -3.01
C PRO A 441 -26.06 11.44 -2.98
N SER A 442 -26.35 10.83 -4.13
CA SER A 442 -26.46 9.38 -4.24
C SER A 442 -25.12 8.64 -4.09
N VAL A 443 -23.98 9.30 -4.33
CA VAL A 443 -22.65 8.74 -4.04
C VAL A 443 -22.35 8.88 -2.56
N LEU A 444 -22.63 10.05 -1.97
CA LEU A 444 -22.43 10.31 -0.55
C LEU A 444 -23.19 9.31 0.34
N GLU A 445 -24.47 9.05 0.05
CA GLU A 445 -25.28 8.09 0.81
C GLU A 445 -24.66 6.68 0.81
N LEU A 446 -24.28 6.18 -0.37
CA LEU A 446 -23.65 4.86 -0.50
C LEU A 446 -22.27 4.83 0.15
N THR A 447 -21.46 5.87 -0.02
CA THR A 447 -20.14 5.99 0.60
C THR A 447 -20.26 6.01 2.14
N ASP A 448 -21.32 6.58 2.69
CA ASP A 448 -21.57 6.62 4.13
C ASP A 448 -21.97 5.26 4.68
N SER A 449 -22.86 4.53 3.99
CA SER A 449 -23.16 3.14 4.32
C SER A 449 -21.92 2.26 4.23
N LEU A 450 -21.14 2.40 3.16
CA LEU A 450 -19.89 1.65 2.97
C LEU A 450 -18.86 1.97 4.06
N HIS A 451 -18.72 3.25 4.42
CA HIS A 451 -17.82 3.69 5.50
C HIS A 451 -18.19 3.05 6.84
N SER A 452 -19.48 3.03 7.16
CA SER A 452 -19.99 2.40 8.39
C SER A 452 -19.63 0.92 8.46
N ILE A 453 -19.85 0.17 7.38
CA ILE A 453 -19.53 -1.27 7.33
C ILE A 453 -18.02 -1.49 7.42
N LEU A 454 -17.20 -0.72 6.70
CA LEU A 454 -15.73 -0.85 6.78
C LEU A 454 -15.18 -0.60 8.19
N LEU A 455 -15.82 0.28 8.96
CA LEU A 455 -15.44 0.52 10.35
C LEU A 455 -15.88 -0.61 11.30
N SER A 456 -16.97 -1.32 11.00
CA SER A 456 -17.43 -2.44 11.83
C SER A 456 -16.64 -3.73 11.59
N LEU A 457 -16.10 -3.93 10.38
CA LEU A 457 -15.35 -5.14 10.03
C LEU A 457 -14.09 -5.33 10.90
N PRO A 458 -13.75 -6.58 11.28
CA PRO A 458 -12.58 -6.87 12.11
C PRO A 458 -11.29 -6.56 11.37
N VAL A 459 -10.37 -5.88 12.05
CA VAL A 459 -9.00 -5.54 11.56
C VAL A 459 -7.90 -6.19 12.41
N LYS A 460 -8.32 -6.92 13.46
CA LYS A 460 -7.49 -7.66 14.41
C LYS A 460 -8.37 -8.71 15.10
N GLY A 461 -7.77 -9.73 15.71
CA GLY A 461 -8.47 -10.76 16.47
C GLY A 461 -8.77 -12.02 15.67
N SER A 462 -9.52 -12.94 16.28
CA SER A 462 -9.86 -14.25 15.70
C SER A 462 -10.62 -14.13 14.37
N LEU A 463 -11.55 -13.17 14.28
CA LEU A 463 -12.37 -12.92 13.10
C LEU A 463 -11.69 -12.09 12.00
N TYR A 464 -10.49 -11.56 12.25
CA TYR A 464 -9.74 -10.86 11.21
C TYR A 464 -9.02 -11.85 10.30
N THR A 465 -9.30 -11.78 8.99
CA THR A 465 -8.73 -12.67 7.98
C THR A 465 -8.49 -11.93 6.66
N ALA A 466 -7.89 -12.61 5.69
CA ALA A 466 -7.49 -12.03 4.41
C ALA A 466 -8.67 -11.60 3.51
N ILE A 467 -9.92 -11.94 3.87
CA ILE A 467 -11.11 -11.46 3.16
C ILE A 467 -11.41 -9.98 3.43
N TYR A 468 -10.62 -9.30 4.28
CA TYR A 468 -10.81 -7.88 4.55
C TYR A 468 -10.87 -7.09 3.22
N PRO A 469 -11.92 -6.30 2.99
CA PRO A 469 -12.25 -5.80 1.67
C PRO A 469 -11.38 -4.59 1.26
N VAL A 470 -10.18 -4.86 0.75
CA VAL A 470 -9.22 -3.83 0.29
C VAL A 470 -9.77 -3.00 -0.86
N TRP A 471 -10.44 -3.63 -1.84
CA TRP A 471 -11.06 -2.90 -2.96
C TRP A 471 -12.18 -1.96 -2.49
N PRO A 472 -13.15 -2.39 -1.67
CA PRO A 472 -14.13 -1.48 -1.07
C PRO A 472 -13.51 -0.35 -0.24
N LEU A 473 -12.43 -0.62 0.50
CA LEU A 473 -11.67 0.42 1.20
C LEU A 473 -11.10 1.46 0.22
N PHE A 474 -10.53 1.03 -0.91
CA PHE A 474 -10.04 1.94 -1.95
C PHE A 474 -11.17 2.83 -2.50
N ILE A 475 -12.31 2.23 -2.88
CA ILE A 475 -13.49 2.97 -3.38
C ILE A 475 -13.99 3.99 -2.36
N ALA A 476 -14.12 3.57 -1.08
CA ALA A 476 -14.53 4.46 0.00
C ALA A 476 -13.52 5.61 0.20
N ALA A 477 -12.22 5.33 0.19
CA ALA A 477 -11.21 6.34 0.47
C ALA A 477 -11.11 7.42 -0.63
N VAL A 478 -11.29 7.06 -1.91
CA VAL A 478 -11.26 8.02 -3.02
C VAL A 478 -12.55 8.83 -3.17
N THR A 479 -13.68 8.33 -2.63
CA THR A 479 -14.98 9.03 -2.66
C THR A 479 -15.30 9.79 -1.37
N ALA A 480 -14.74 9.39 -0.22
CA ALA A 480 -15.00 10.02 1.07
C ALA A 480 -14.22 11.34 1.27
N ASN A 481 -14.80 12.27 2.06
CA ASN A 481 -14.15 13.51 2.50
C ASN A 481 -12.86 13.26 3.32
N SER A 482 -12.09 14.32 3.62
CA SER A 482 -10.82 14.21 4.37
C SER A 482 -10.99 13.44 5.66
N ASP A 483 -11.99 13.81 6.45
CA ASP A 483 -12.17 13.32 7.81
C ASP A 483 -12.55 11.83 7.82
N LYS A 484 -13.49 11.44 6.94
CA LYS A 484 -13.88 10.03 6.77
C LYS A 484 -12.73 9.19 6.23
N ARG A 485 -11.93 9.71 5.29
CA ARG A 485 -10.74 9.03 4.77
C ARG A 485 -9.68 8.84 5.86
N ASP A 486 -9.45 9.85 6.71
CA ASP A 486 -8.49 9.74 7.80
C ASP A 486 -8.96 8.73 8.86
N ARG A 487 -10.27 8.65 9.14
CA ARG A 487 -10.84 7.57 9.98
C ARG A 487 -10.62 6.18 9.39
N LEU A 488 -10.81 6.00 8.09
CA LEU A 488 -10.50 4.73 7.42
C LEU A 488 -9.02 4.37 7.57
N TYR A 489 -8.14 5.35 7.41
CA TYR A 489 -6.69 5.13 7.57
C TYR A 489 -6.33 4.70 8.98
N GLN A 490 -6.88 5.38 9.99
CA GLN A 490 -6.68 5.01 11.39
C GLN A 490 -7.24 3.62 11.69
N ARG A 491 -8.39 3.28 11.10
CA ARG A 491 -9.02 1.96 11.28
C ARG A 491 -8.11 0.81 10.83
N VAL A 492 -7.39 0.99 9.73
CA VAL A 492 -6.60 -0.08 9.10
C VAL A 492 -5.13 -0.08 9.50
N VAL A 493 -4.72 0.75 10.49
CA VAL A 493 -3.35 0.73 11.04
C VAL A 493 -2.92 -0.68 11.46
N PRO A 494 -3.75 -1.47 12.18
CA PRO A 494 -3.36 -2.83 12.56
C PRO A 494 -3.10 -3.77 11.37
N ILE A 495 -3.78 -3.56 10.24
CA ILE A 495 -3.57 -4.33 9.01
C ILE A 495 -2.27 -3.88 8.34
N ARG A 496 -2.05 -2.56 8.27
CA ARG A 496 -0.87 -1.98 7.62
C ARG A 496 0.43 -2.38 8.33
N GLU A 497 0.42 -2.42 9.66
CA GLU A 497 1.58 -2.70 10.51
C GLU A 497 1.71 -4.18 10.89
N GLY A 498 0.71 -5.00 10.53
CA GLY A 498 0.71 -6.43 10.76
C GLY A 498 1.42 -7.21 9.66
N ASP A 499 0.85 -8.38 9.34
CA ASP A 499 1.46 -9.33 8.40
C ASP A 499 1.51 -8.82 6.95
N LYS A 500 2.41 -9.38 6.13
CA LYS A 500 2.51 -9.08 4.69
C LYS A 500 1.15 -9.16 3.98
N ASN A 501 0.76 -8.05 3.33
CA ASN A 501 -0.48 -7.92 2.59
C ASN A 501 -0.42 -6.79 1.53
N THR A 502 -1.50 -6.63 0.76
CA THR A 502 -1.59 -5.70 -0.38
C THR A 502 -1.95 -4.26 -0.01
N LEU A 503 -2.42 -4.03 1.23
CA LEU A 503 -2.95 -2.75 1.69
C LEU A 503 -1.93 -1.59 1.66
N PRO A 504 -0.64 -1.75 2.04
CA PRO A 504 0.31 -0.63 2.04
C PRO A 504 0.43 0.06 0.67
N ALA A 505 0.48 -0.72 -0.41
CA ALA A 505 0.54 -0.19 -1.78
C ALA A 505 -0.72 0.61 -2.14
N VAL A 506 -1.89 0.14 -1.70
CA VAL A 506 -3.19 0.82 -1.90
C VAL A 506 -3.24 2.13 -1.13
N LEU A 507 -2.88 2.13 0.16
CA LEU A 507 -2.85 3.33 0.98
C LEU A 507 -1.84 4.37 0.46
N LYS A 508 -0.68 3.92 -0.03
CA LYS A 508 0.32 4.77 -0.68
C LYS A 508 -0.26 5.44 -1.92
N ARG A 509 -0.96 4.68 -2.78
CA ARG A 509 -1.64 5.23 -3.96
C ARG A 509 -2.72 6.25 -3.60
N VAL A 510 -3.62 5.94 -2.66
CA VAL A 510 -4.68 6.86 -2.23
C VAL A 510 -4.08 8.12 -1.58
N SER A 511 -3.00 7.97 -0.81
CA SER A 511 -2.30 9.11 -0.20
C SER A 511 -1.72 10.04 -1.26
N GLY A 512 -1.17 9.50 -2.35
CA GLY A 512 -0.70 10.30 -3.47
C GLY A 512 -1.81 11.08 -4.19
N LEU A 513 -3.07 10.61 -4.14
CA LEU A 513 -4.23 11.29 -4.73
C LEU A 513 -4.79 12.45 -3.88
N ARG A 514 -4.34 12.63 -2.63
CA ARG A 514 -4.94 13.58 -1.67
C ARG A 514 -5.01 15.01 -2.20
N ILE A 515 -3.94 15.50 -2.83
CA ILE A 515 -3.88 16.86 -3.37
C ILE A 515 -4.89 17.03 -4.52
N TRP A 516 -4.99 16.03 -5.40
CA TRP A 516 -5.92 16.06 -6.52
C TRP A 516 -7.38 16.01 -6.05
N LEU A 517 -7.68 15.16 -5.06
CA LEU A 517 -9.00 15.05 -4.46
C LEU A 517 -9.42 16.36 -3.77
N ALA A 518 -8.49 17.06 -3.10
CA ALA A 518 -8.76 18.33 -2.43
C ALA A 518 -9.01 19.49 -3.40
N LYS A 519 -8.56 19.38 -4.66
CA LYS A 519 -8.75 20.39 -5.71
C LYS A 519 -10.02 20.22 -6.53
N GLN A 520 -10.83 19.19 -6.26
CA GLN A 520 -12.08 18.98 -6.99
C GLN A 520 -13.10 20.05 -6.63
N ASP A 521 -13.87 20.50 -7.63
CA ASP A 521 -14.98 21.43 -7.44
C ASP A 521 -16.12 20.75 -6.66
N THR A 522 -16.42 21.25 -5.47
CA THR A 522 -17.45 20.72 -4.58
C THR A 522 -18.87 20.96 -5.08
N SER A 523 -19.07 21.93 -5.98
CA SER A 523 -20.38 22.23 -6.58
C SER A 523 -20.71 21.32 -7.76
N SER A 524 -19.68 20.71 -8.37
CA SER A 524 -19.82 19.82 -9.51
C SER A 524 -20.34 18.44 -9.08
N GLN A 525 -21.64 18.21 -9.22
CA GLN A 525 -22.26 16.90 -8.92
C GLN A 525 -22.03 15.85 -10.01
N ARG A 526 -21.81 16.27 -11.26
CA ARG A 526 -21.56 15.38 -12.40
C ARG A 526 -20.43 15.92 -13.26
N ARG A 527 -19.47 15.06 -13.58
CA ARG A 527 -18.35 15.36 -14.46
C ARG A 527 -17.96 14.09 -15.22
N GLU A 528 -18.17 14.07 -16.52
CA GLU A 528 -17.75 12.91 -17.32
C GLU A 528 -16.23 12.71 -17.25
N GLY A 529 -15.79 11.45 -17.18
CA GLY A 529 -14.37 11.10 -17.16
C GLY A 529 -13.61 11.42 -15.86
N TRP A 530 -14.26 11.97 -14.82
CA TRP A 530 -13.55 12.32 -13.59
C TRP A 530 -12.85 11.11 -12.92
N TRP A 531 -13.40 9.92 -13.07
CA TRP A 531 -12.78 8.67 -12.62
C TRP A 531 -11.49 8.37 -13.40
N ASP A 532 -11.49 8.56 -14.72
CA ASP A 532 -10.29 8.41 -15.54
C ASP A 532 -9.23 9.44 -15.19
N ASP A 533 -9.65 10.70 -15.00
CA ASP A 533 -8.76 11.78 -14.56
C ASP A 533 -8.10 11.43 -13.23
N MET A 534 -8.87 10.93 -12.25
CA MET A 534 -8.36 10.50 -10.95
C MET A 534 -7.29 9.41 -11.10
N LEU A 535 -7.48 8.47 -12.02
CA LEU A 535 -6.55 7.36 -12.24
C LEU A 535 -5.32 7.75 -13.06
N SER A 536 -5.34 8.91 -13.73
CA SER A 536 -4.21 9.37 -14.53
C SER A 536 -2.91 9.48 -13.71
N PRO A 537 -1.73 9.27 -14.34
CA PRO A 537 -0.45 9.40 -13.66
C PRO A 537 -0.24 10.76 -13.01
N SER A 538 -0.75 11.84 -13.63
CA SER A 538 -0.65 13.22 -13.14
C SER A 538 -1.45 13.51 -11.87
N SER A 539 -2.43 12.68 -11.54
CA SER A 539 -3.32 12.91 -10.39
C SER A 539 -2.77 12.39 -9.07
N SER A 540 -1.69 11.62 -9.10
CA SER A 540 -1.06 11.06 -7.90
C SER A 540 0.42 11.39 -7.83
N THR A 541 0.93 11.74 -6.65
CA THR A 541 2.37 11.85 -6.40
C THR A 541 3.06 10.48 -6.35
N THR A 542 2.30 9.38 -6.33
CA THR A 542 2.80 8.00 -6.39
C THR A 542 2.42 7.40 -7.72
N ALA A 543 3.36 7.35 -8.67
CA ALA A 543 3.13 6.70 -9.95
C ALA A 543 2.96 5.18 -9.76
N LEU A 544 1.84 4.64 -10.23
CA LEU A 544 1.77 3.23 -10.61
C LEU A 544 2.49 3.19 -11.96
N ALA A 545 3.63 2.52 -12.05
CA ALA A 545 4.33 2.34 -13.32
C ALA A 545 3.48 1.47 -14.27
N THR A 546 4.09 0.52 -14.98
CA THR A 546 3.34 -0.47 -15.78
C THR A 546 2.65 -1.54 -14.92
N LYS A 547 2.75 -1.47 -13.58
CA LYS A 547 2.22 -2.46 -12.64
C LYS A 547 0.73 -2.22 -12.34
N LEU A 548 -0.05 -3.30 -12.25
CA LEU A 548 -1.42 -3.28 -11.75
C LEU A 548 -1.44 -3.14 -10.23
N LEU A 549 -2.34 -2.29 -9.71
CA LEU A 549 -2.59 -2.20 -8.27
C LEU A 549 -3.40 -3.43 -7.83
N CYS A 550 -2.84 -4.25 -6.93
CA CYS A 550 -3.57 -5.37 -6.35
C CYS A 550 -4.57 -4.85 -5.32
N LEU A 551 -5.86 -5.09 -5.56
CA LEU A 551 -6.96 -4.55 -4.76
C LEU A 551 -7.79 -5.65 -4.07
N GLY A 552 -7.49 -6.92 -4.30
CA GLY A 552 -8.18 -8.03 -3.65
C GLY A 552 -7.33 -8.73 -2.61
#